data_AF-A0A930FKQ1-F1
#
_entry.id   AF-A0A930FKQ1-F1
#
_cell.length_a   1.000
_cell.length_b   1.000
_cell.length_c   1.000
_cell.angle_alpha   90.00
_cell.angle_beta   90.00
_cell.angle_gamma   90.00
#
_symmetry.space_group_name_H-M   'P 1'
#
loop_
_entity.id
_entity.type
_entity.pdbx_description
1 polymer ?
#
loop_
_entity_poly.entity_id
_entity_poly.type
_entity_poly.pdbx_seq_one_letter_code
_entity_poly.pdbx_strand_id
1 'polypeptide(L)'
;LYGLSLNVATMEPALRYSAIQSGDIQLTEVYSTDPEIQRYRLQILEDDKHLFPPYQGAPLMKQELLDKYPELEQILNVLAGKITESQMSEMNYRVGIEGEAAETVAKEFLQSQGLLK
;
A
#
# COMPACT_ATOMS: atom_id res chain seq x y z
N LEU A 1 5.76 5.07 -23.59
CA LEU A 1 5.46 3.64 -23.32
C LEU A 1 4.01 3.29 -23.64
N TYR A 2 3.06 4.01 -23.04
CA TYR A 2 1.62 3.74 -23.21
C TYR A 2 0.92 4.46 -24.37
N GLY A 3 1.58 5.41 -25.03
CA GLY A 3 0.98 6.15 -26.16
C GLY A 3 -0.18 7.07 -25.75
N LEU A 4 -0.25 7.45 -24.47
CA LEU A 4 -1.28 8.33 -23.94
C LEU A 4 -1.08 9.77 -24.42
N SER A 5 -2.16 10.41 -24.82
CA SER A 5 -2.22 11.85 -25.12
C SER A 5 -3.14 12.51 -24.11
N LEU A 6 -2.57 13.11 -23.08
CA LEU A 6 -3.31 13.69 -21.95
C LEU A 6 -3.11 15.20 -21.91
N ASN A 7 -4.15 15.93 -21.48
CA ASN A 7 -3.99 17.31 -21.02
C ASN A 7 -3.65 17.28 -19.54
N VAL A 8 -2.41 17.62 -19.18
CA VAL A 8 -1.87 17.42 -17.84
C VAL A 8 -1.86 18.74 -17.07
N ALA A 9 -2.36 18.71 -15.84
CA ALA A 9 -2.26 19.80 -14.88
C ALA A 9 -1.44 19.36 -13.66
N THR A 10 -0.52 20.21 -13.23
CA THR A 10 0.23 19.98 -11.98
C THR A 10 -0.59 20.48 -10.80
N MET A 11 -0.68 19.67 -9.76
CA MET A 11 -1.46 19.96 -8.56
C MET A 11 -0.82 19.38 -7.31
N GLU A 12 -1.03 20.08 -6.19
CA GLU A 12 -0.65 19.62 -4.86
C GLU A 12 -1.31 18.25 -4.57
N PRO A 13 -0.60 17.28 -3.96
CA PRO A 13 -1.10 15.93 -3.75
C PRO A 13 -2.50 15.86 -3.12
N ALA A 14 -2.74 16.67 -2.09
CA ALA A 14 -4.02 16.70 -1.38
C ALA A 14 -5.20 17.19 -2.24
N LEU A 15 -4.95 17.98 -3.29
CA LEU A 15 -6.00 18.52 -4.15
C LEU A 15 -6.45 17.52 -5.24
N ARG A 16 -5.58 16.57 -5.60
CA ARG A 16 -5.84 15.59 -6.67
C ARG A 16 -7.08 14.75 -6.39
N TYR A 17 -7.26 14.34 -5.14
CA TYR A 17 -8.38 13.52 -4.72
C TYR A 17 -9.73 14.25 -4.78
N SER A 18 -9.76 15.52 -4.36
CA SER A 18 -10.95 16.35 -4.53
C SER A 18 -11.26 16.63 -6.00
N ALA A 19 -10.22 16.87 -6.82
CA ALA A 19 -10.37 17.12 -8.25
C ALA A 19 -10.89 15.90 -9.03
N ILE A 20 -10.47 14.68 -8.66
CA ILE A 20 -11.01 13.47 -9.29
C ILE A 20 -12.44 13.20 -8.83
N GLN A 21 -12.76 13.50 -7.57
CA GLN A 21 -14.12 13.36 -7.04
C GLN A 21 -15.10 14.36 -7.67
N SER A 22 -14.68 15.60 -7.91
CA SER A 22 -15.47 16.64 -8.58
C SER A 22 -15.59 16.42 -10.09
N GLY A 23 -14.73 15.58 -10.67
CA GLY A 23 -14.66 15.33 -12.11
C GLY A 23 -13.82 16.34 -12.89
N ASP A 24 -13.12 17.25 -12.20
CA ASP A 24 -12.19 18.22 -12.80
C ASP A 24 -11.01 17.51 -13.50
N ILE A 25 -10.62 16.34 -12.98
CA ILE A 25 -9.69 15.41 -13.62
C ILE A 25 -10.31 14.01 -13.72
N GLN A 26 -9.83 13.20 -14.66
CA GLN A 26 -10.32 11.82 -14.86
C GLN A 26 -9.25 10.76 -14.53
N LEU A 27 -7.99 11.19 -14.36
CA LEU A 27 -6.86 10.32 -14.04
C LEU A 27 -5.93 11.05 -13.08
N THR A 28 -5.42 10.34 -12.08
CA THR A 28 -4.36 10.81 -11.19
C THR A 28 -3.39 9.66 -10.88
N GLU A 29 -2.15 10.02 -10.58
CA GLU A 29 -1.15 9.10 -10.05
C GLU A 29 -1.35 8.94 -8.55
N VAL A 30 -1.27 7.70 -8.06
CA VAL A 30 -1.41 7.30 -6.65
C VAL A 30 -0.45 6.14 -6.34
N TYR A 31 -0.16 5.93 -5.06
CA TYR A 31 0.48 4.68 -4.61
C TYR A 31 -0.58 3.57 -4.50
N SER A 32 -0.25 2.34 -4.89
CA SER A 32 -1.23 1.21 -4.92
C SER A 32 -1.80 0.85 -3.55
N THR A 33 -1.11 1.21 -2.46
CA THR A 33 -1.53 0.99 -1.07
C THR A 33 -2.07 2.26 -0.40
N ASP A 34 -2.32 3.34 -1.14
CA ASP A 34 -2.82 4.61 -0.59
C ASP A 34 -4.23 4.42 0.01
N PRO A 35 -4.49 4.89 1.25
CA PRO A 35 -5.82 4.80 1.87
C PRO A 35 -6.91 5.58 1.13
N GLU A 36 -6.54 6.65 0.41
CA GLU A 36 -7.50 7.50 -0.29
C GLU A 36 -8.18 6.76 -1.47
N ILE A 37 -7.57 5.68 -1.98
CA ILE A 37 -8.18 4.80 -2.99
C ILE A 37 -9.54 4.30 -2.51
N GLN A 38 -9.61 3.80 -1.28
CA GLN A 38 -10.84 3.28 -0.69
C GLN A 38 -11.82 4.41 -0.37
N ARG A 39 -11.33 5.52 0.21
CA ARG A 39 -12.16 6.67 0.58
C ARG A 39 -12.89 7.28 -0.62
N TYR A 40 -12.19 7.43 -1.74
CA TYR A 40 -12.70 8.04 -2.97
C TYR A 40 -13.22 7.00 -3.98
N ARG A 41 -13.20 5.71 -3.63
CA ARG A 41 -13.65 4.58 -4.48
C ARG A 41 -12.99 4.57 -5.86
N LEU A 42 -11.69 4.79 -5.88
CA LEU A 42 -10.90 4.84 -7.11
C LEU A 42 -10.63 3.43 -7.64
N GLN A 43 -10.55 3.31 -8.96
CA GLN A 43 -10.11 2.09 -9.62
C GLN A 43 -8.62 2.19 -9.94
N ILE A 44 -7.83 1.23 -9.45
CA ILE A 44 -6.42 1.11 -9.80
C ILE A 44 -6.29 0.44 -11.17
N LEU A 45 -5.41 1.01 -12.00
CA LEU A 45 -5.03 0.48 -13.31
C LEU A 45 -3.73 -0.32 -13.17
N GLU A 46 -3.65 -1.43 -13.88
CA GLU A 46 -2.44 -2.27 -13.93
C GLU A 46 -1.35 -1.61 -14.76
N ASP A 47 -0.10 -1.64 -14.29
CA ASP A 47 1.10 -1.24 -15.04
C ASP A 47 1.67 -2.43 -15.81
N ASP A 48 0.95 -2.87 -16.86
CA ASP A 48 1.22 -4.08 -17.64
C ASP A 48 2.51 -4.04 -18.47
N LYS A 49 3.08 -2.85 -18.70
CA LYS A 49 4.38 -2.66 -19.35
C LYS A 49 5.51 -2.31 -18.38
N HIS A 50 5.25 -2.39 -17.09
CA HIS A 50 6.25 -2.19 -16.03
C HIS A 50 7.01 -0.87 -16.18
N LEU A 51 6.28 0.24 -16.37
CA LEU A 51 6.88 1.57 -16.38
C LEU A 51 7.52 1.90 -15.04
N PHE A 52 6.90 1.48 -13.95
CA PHE A 52 7.35 1.75 -12.59
C PHE A 52 8.21 0.60 -12.06
N PRO A 53 9.30 0.89 -11.33
CA PRO A 53 10.02 -0.12 -10.57
C PRO A 53 9.11 -0.79 -9.52
N PRO A 54 9.38 -2.06 -9.16
CA PRO A 54 8.64 -2.71 -8.08
C PRO A 54 9.05 -2.11 -6.71
N TYR A 55 8.06 -1.81 -5.88
CA TYR A 55 8.25 -1.34 -4.49
C TYR A 55 7.61 -2.32 -3.50
N GLN A 56 8.26 -3.47 -3.31
CA GLN A 56 7.78 -4.50 -2.38
C GLN A 56 8.27 -4.22 -0.95
N GLY A 57 7.37 -4.34 0.02
CA GLY A 57 7.73 -4.27 1.43
C GLY A 57 8.45 -5.54 1.88
N ALA A 58 9.60 -5.39 2.53
CA ALA A 58 10.37 -6.50 3.09
C ALA A 58 11.01 -6.09 4.42
N PRO A 59 11.08 -7.00 5.42
CA PRO A 59 11.89 -6.78 6.61
C PRO A 59 13.37 -6.65 6.25
N LEU A 60 14.05 -5.64 6.81
CA LEU A 60 15.49 -5.43 6.63
C LEU A 60 16.15 -5.33 7.99
N MET A 61 17.28 -6.03 8.16
CA MET A 61 18.04 -6.02 9.40
C MET A 61 19.53 -6.18 9.15
N LYS A 62 20.35 -5.83 10.14
CA LYS A 62 21.80 -6.05 10.09
C LYS A 62 22.12 -7.54 10.17
N GLN A 63 23.16 -7.97 9.46
CA GLN A 63 23.64 -9.35 9.52
C GLN A 63 23.96 -9.79 10.95
N GLU A 64 24.64 -8.95 11.74
CA GLU A 64 24.99 -9.23 13.13
C GLU A 64 23.77 -9.54 14.02
N LEU A 65 22.60 -8.94 13.72
CA LEU A 65 21.36 -9.23 14.45
C LEU A 65 20.85 -10.62 14.10
N LEU A 66 20.88 -10.97 12.81
CA LEU A 66 20.42 -12.27 12.34
C LEU A 66 21.35 -13.41 12.81
N ASP A 67 22.67 -13.16 12.86
CA ASP A 67 23.63 -14.14 13.39
C ASP A 67 23.38 -14.44 14.89
N LYS A 68 22.92 -13.42 15.64
CA LYS A 68 22.59 -13.55 17.06
C LYS A 68 21.21 -14.18 17.30
N TYR A 69 20.25 -13.92 16.42
CA TYR A 69 18.86 -14.38 16.51
C TYR A 69 18.41 -14.98 15.17
N PRO A 70 18.93 -16.16 14.78
CA PRO A 70 18.64 -16.76 13.49
C PRO A 70 17.15 -17.12 13.31
N GLU A 71 16.40 -17.29 14.40
CA GLU A 71 14.96 -17.54 14.38
C GLU A 71 14.15 -16.39 13.75
N LEU A 72 14.69 -15.16 13.72
CA LEU A 72 14.01 -13.99 13.14
C LEU A 72 13.69 -14.19 11.67
N GLU A 73 14.57 -14.86 10.91
CA GLU A 73 14.33 -15.14 9.49
C GLU A 73 13.05 -15.95 9.30
N GLN A 74 12.92 -17.08 10.02
CA GLN A 74 11.74 -17.93 9.92
C GLN A 74 10.48 -17.22 10.43
N ILE A 75 10.60 -16.50 11.54
CA ILE A 75 9.47 -15.77 12.15
C ILE A 75 8.94 -14.69 11.21
N LEU A 76 9.82 -13.92 10.56
CA LEU A 76 9.39 -12.84 9.67
C LEU A 76 8.95 -13.35 8.30
N ASN A 77 9.55 -14.43 7.80
CA ASN A 77 9.16 -15.03 6.53
C ASN A 77 7.75 -15.65 6.53
N VAL A 78 7.10 -15.83 7.69
CA VAL A 78 5.68 -16.22 7.72
C VAL A 78 4.77 -15.18 7.05
N LEU A 79 5.22 -13.92 6.94
CA LEU A 79 4.51 -12.83 6.28
C LEU A 79 4.73 -12.79 4.76
N ALA A 80 5.71 -13.53 4.25
CA ALA A 80 6.06 -13.50 2.83
C ALA A 80 4.85 -13.91 1.98
N GLY A 81 4.44 -13.03 1.07
CA GLY A 81 3.29 -13.25 0.18
C GLY A 81 1.92 -13.27 0.87
N LYS A 82 1.82 -12.87 2.15
CA LYS A 82 0.54 -12.84 2.89
C LYS A 82 -0.21 -11.53 2.79
N ILE A 83 0.47 -10.46 2.41
CA ILE A 83 -0.10 -9.12 2.34
C ILE A 83 -0.21 -8.73 0.87
N THR A 84 -1.42 -8.72 0.35
CA THR A 84 -1.74 -8.17 -0.98
C THR A 84 -1.81 -6.64 -0.92
N GLU A 85 -1.74 -5.99 -2.08
CA GLU A 85 -1.87 -4.53 -2.19
C GLU A 85 -3.22 -4.03 -1.64
N SER A 86 -4.31 -4.74 -1.93
CA SER A 86 -5.64 -4.39 -1.42
C SER A 86 -5.74 -4.52 0.09
N GLN A 87 -5.19 -5.60 0.68
CA GLN A 87 -5.12 -5.74 2.13
C GLN A 87 -4.28 -4.65 2.78
N MET A 88 -3.17 -4.25 2.18
CA MET A 88 -2.35 -3.15 2.69
C MET A 88 -3.08 -1.80 2.58
N SER A 89 -3.78 -1.54 1.46
CA SER A 89 -4.60 -0.34 1.30
C SER A 89 -5.71 -0.27 2.36
N GLU A 90 -6.39 -1.39 2.63
CA GLU A 90 -7.43 -1.48 3.67
C GLU A 90 -6.84 -1.22 5.07
N MET A 91 -5.71 -1.83 5.41
CA MET A 91 -5.03 -1.56 6.68
C MET A 91 -4.61 -0.10 6.81
N ASN A 92 -4.08 0.50 5.74
CA ASN A 92 -3.73 1.92 5.71
C ASN A 92 -4.96 2.82 5.84
N TYR A 93 -6.10 2.43 5.28
CA TYR A 93 -7.37 3.18 5.40
C TYR A 93 -7.84 3.23 6.85
N ARG A 94 -7.84 2.09 7.54
CA ARG A 94 -8.20 2.00 8.96
C ARG A 94 -7.34 2.91 9.84
N VAL A 95 -6.03 2.96 9.58
CA VAL A 95 -5.10 3.81 10.33
C VAL A 95 -5.22 5.28 9.93
N GLY A 96 -5.12 5.59 8.64
CA GLY A 96 -4.99 6.95 8.13
C GLY A 96 -6.29 7.74 8.07
N ILE A 97 -7.43 7.05 7.89
CA ILE A 97 -8.75 7.67 7.70
C ILE A 97 -9.67 7.41 8.90
N GLU A 98 -9.75 6.17 9.37
CA GLU A 98 -10.62 5.83 10.52
C GLU A 98 -9.94 6.13 11.87
N GLY A 99 -8.64 6.39 11.87
CA GLY A 99 -7.88 6.79 13.06
C GLY A 99 -7.61 5.63 14.03
N GLU A 100 -7.70 4.39 13.57
CA GLU A 100 -7.37 3.23 14.37
C GLU A 100 -5.86 3.15 14.67
N ALA A 101 -5.51 2.60 15.83
CA ALA A 101 -4.12 2.38 16.17
C ALA A 101 -3.51 1.32 15.25
N ALA A 102 -2.36 1.61 14.64
CA ALA A 102 -1.66 0.69 13.75
C ALA A 102 -1.35 -0.67 14.40
N GLU A 103 -1.07 -0.70 15.71
CA GLU A 103 -0.88 -1.93 16.47
C GLU A 103 -2.13 -2.81 16.46
N THR A 104 -3.32 -2.23 16.68
CA THR A 104 -4.59 -2.94 16.66
C THR A 104 -4.85 -3.53 15.28
N VAL A 105 -4.71 -2.72 14.22
CA VAL A 105 -4.92 -3.14 12.84
C VAL A 105 -3.96 -4.28 12.46
N ALA A 106 -2.67 -4.14 12.79
CA ALA A 106 -1.68 -5.17 12.53
C ALA A 106 -1.98 -6.47 13.29
N LYS A 107 -2.35 -6.37 14.58
CA LYS A 107 -2.71 -7.54 15.39
C LYS A 107 -3.90 -8.30 14.81
N GLU A 108 -4.95 -7.59 14.45
CA GLU A 108 -6.15 -8.19 13.85
C GLU A 108 -5.85 -8.82 12.49
N PHE A 109 -5.02 -8.18 11.66
CA PHE A 109 -4.56 -8.79 10.41
C PHE A 109 -3.85 -10.12 10.70
N LEU A 110 -2.87 -10.13 11.60
CA LEU A 110 -2.14 -11.36 11.96
C LEU A 110 -3.07 -12.44 12.51
N GLN A 111 -4.07 -12.07 13.32
CA GLN A 111 -5.07 -13.00 13.84
C GLN A 111 -5.97 -13.56 12.72
N SER A 112 -6.41 -12.72 11.78
CA SER A 112 -7.20 -13.15 10.62
C SER A 112 -6.45 -14.12 9.71
N GLN A 113 -5.12 -13.97 9.63
CA GLN A 113 -4.24 -14.87 8.87
C GLN A 113 -3.84 -16.13 9.67
N GLY A 114 -4.29 -16.27 10.92
CA GLY A 114 -3.92 -17.37 11.81
C GLY A 114 -2.44 -17.34 12.24
N LEU A 115 -1.77 -16.20 12.11
CA LEU A 115 -0.36 -16.01 12.45
C LEU A 115 -0.15 -15.58 13.91
N LEU A 116 -1.21 -15.08 14.55
CA LEU A 116 -1.21 -14.67 15.95
C LEU A 116 -2.52 -15.12 16.61
N LYS A 117 -2.47 -15.45 17.90
CA LYS A 117 -3.66 -15.86 18.68
C LYS A 117 -4.33 -14.67 19.36
#